data_AF-A0A4Q5UZN8-F1
#
_entry.id   AF-A0A4Q5UZN8-F1
#
_cell.length_a   1.000
_cell.length_b   1.000
_cell.length_c   1.000
_cell.angle_alpha   90.00
_cell.angle_beta   90.00
_cell.angle_gamma   90.00
#
_symmetry.space_group_name_H-M   'P 1'
#
loop_
_entity.id
_entity.type
_entity.pdbx_description
1 polymer ?
#
loop_
_entity_poly.entity_id
_entity_poly.type
_entity_poly.pdbx_seq_one_letter_code
_entity_poly.pdbx_strand_id
1 'polypeptide(L)'
;MTRIVKPIFVFILSCIASLLLLEGYFQITEFQLPYFELSSTVGKKMLPSKRITHFSEGFYLGGTNQYGYLGTGYPIEKTPGKVRVAIIGDSYVEGLHVSDKEHFTRIAETILNKSLTSPKYEVLNFGVGNYNYNDMIISYMNYIRQFKPDIIVFLLEKGDFEFRPNFMPSPSLKLEKDSVVIDYSFTKTPVFKTYQKFAWAFENSALVSAANNAFFHKTF
;
A
#
# COMPACT_ATOMS: atom_id res chain seq x y z
N MET A 1 -50.33 9.14 9.36
CA MET A 1 -48.94 9.16 8.83
C MET A 1 -47.87 9.15 9.93
N THR A 2 -47.99 9.94 11.01
CA THR A 2 -46.99 10.03 12.10
C THR A 2 -46.69 8.73 12.87
N ARG A 3 -47.64 7.78 12.93
CA ARG A 3 -47.49 6.51 13.67
C ARG A 3 -46.46 5.54 13.05
N ILE A 4 -46.16 5.68 11.75
CA ILE A 4 -45.20 4.84 11.02
C ILE A 4 -43.84 5.55 10.88
N VAL A 5 -43.83 6.89 10.80
CA VAL A 5 -42.59 7.68 10.63
C VAL A 5 -41.66 7.54 11.84
N LYS A 6 -42.19 7.55 13.07
CA LYS A 6 -41.37 7.44 14.28
C LYS A 6 -40.63 6.09 14.38
N PRO A 7 -41.27 4.92 14.19
CA PRO A 7 -40.56 3.64 14.14
C PRO A 7 -39.48 3.56 13.07
N ILE A 8 -39.75 4.05 11.85
CA ILE A 8 -38.76 4.05 10.75
C ILE A 8 -37.56 4.93 11.12
N PHE A 9 -37.82 6.12 11.67
CA PHE A 9 -36.77 7.03 12.10
C PHE A 9 -35.89 6.42 13.20
N VAL A 10 -36.51 5.80 14.22
CA VAL A 10 -35.77 5.09 15.28
C VAL A 10 -34.95 3.95 14.71
N PHE A 11 -35.52 3.15 13.81
CA PHE A 11 -34.79 2.06 13.15
C PHE A 11 -33.56 2.56 12.40
N ILE A 12 -33.70 3.60 11.57
CA ILE A 12 -32.58 4.20 10.83
C ILE A 12 -31.51 4.71 11.80
N LEU A 13 -31.92 5.41 12.87
CA LEU A 13 -30.99 5.93 13.87
C LEU A 13 -30.23 4.80 14.58
N SER A 14 -30.92 3.72 14.94
CA SER A 14 -30.30 2.54 15.53
C SER A 14 -29.32 1.87 14.59
N CYS A 15 -29.65 1.72 13.30
CA CYS A 15 -28.72 1.18 12.30
C CYS A 15 -27.46 2.04 12.18
N ILE A 16 -27.59 3.37 12.12
CA ILE A 16 -26.45 4.28 12.06
C ILE A 16 -25.60 4.14 13.33
N ALA A 17 -26.22 4.13 14.51
CA ALA A 17 -25.50 3.96 15.77
C ALA A 17 -24.73 2.62 15.83
N SER A 18 -25.34 1.52 15.38
CA SER A 18 -24.69 0.22 15.30
C SER A 18 -23.49 0.22 14.35
N LEU A 19 -23.60 0.85 13.16
CA LEU A 19 -22.49 0.95 12.22
C LEU A 19 -21.35 1.80 12.78
N LEU A 20 -21.65 2.90 13.48
CA LEU A 20 -20.63 3.73 14.12
C LEU A 20 -19.92 3.00 15.27
N LEU A 21 -20.66 2.24 16.08
CA LEU A 21 -20.06 1.41 17.14
C LEU A 21 -19.17 0.32 16.55
N LEU A 22 -19.59 -0.31 15.45
CA LEU A 22 -18.81 -1.34 14.77
C LEU A 22 -17.55 -0.77 14.11
N GLU A 23 -17.65 0.38 13.44
CA GLU A 23 -16.49 1.11 12.92
C GLU A 23 -15.53 1.47 14.08
N GLY A 24 -16.05 2.02 15.18
CA GLY A 24 -15.25 2.32 16.37
C GLY A 24 -14.55 1.10 16.94
N TYR A 25 -15.21 -0.06 16.96
CA TYR A 25 -14.59 -1.32 17.36
C TYR A 25 -13.40 -1.69 16.46
N PHE A 26 -13.56 -1.63 15.13
CA PHE A 26 -12.46 -1.92 14.19
C PHE A 26 -11.31 -0.93 14.34
N GLN A 27 -11.60 0.35 14.52
CA GLN A 27 -10.58 1.39 14.74
C GLN A 27 -9.80 1.17 16.04
N ILE A 28 -10.49 0.82 17.13
CA ILE A 28 -9.86 0.59 18.45
C ILE A 28 -9.04 -0.69 18.45
N THR A 29 -9.53 -1.74 17.80
CA THR A 29 -8.85 -3.05 17.73
C THR A 29 -7.79 -3.13 16.63
N GLU A 30 -7.71 -2.10 15.78
CA GLU A 30 -6.83 -2.05 14.61
C GLU A 30 -6.98 -3.26 13.67
N PHE A 31 -8.17 -3.84 13.63
CA PHE A 31 -8.44 -5.07 12.91
C PHE A 31 -8.81 -4.78 11.44
N GLN A 32 -7.97 -5.24 10.51
CA GLN A 32 -8.15 -5.10 9.06
C GLN A 32 -8.42 -3.66 8.59
N LEU A 33 -7.75 -2.67 9.20
CA LEU A 33 -7.84 -1.29 8.75
C LEU A 33 -7.33 -1.13 7.31
N PRO A 34 -7.92 -0.23 6.51
CA PRO A 34 -7.38 0.11 5.20
C PRO A 34 -5.97 0.71 5.33
N TYR A 35 -5.05 0.21 4.50
CA TYR A 35 -3.64 0.61 4.52
C TYR A 35 -3.11 1.01 3.13
N PHE A 36 -3.98 1.09 2.13
CA PHE A 36 -3.66 1.58 0.79
C PHE A 36 -4.51 2.80 0.41
N GLU A 37 -3.91 3.70 -0.36
CA GLU A 37 -4.55 4.77 -1.12
C GLU A 37 -4.44 4.51 -2.63
N LEU A 38 -5.30 5.15 -3.42
CA LEU A 38 -5.18 5.22 -4.87
C LEU A 38 -4.55 6.56 -5.28
N SER A 39 -3.23 6.58 -5.37
CA SER A 39 -2.45 7.74 -5.78
C SER A 39 -2.62 8.07 -7.25
N SER A 40 -2.74 9.35 -7.57
CA SER A 40 -2.75 9.87 -8.95
C SER A 40 -1.42 9.67 -9.69
N THR A 41 -0.31 9.43 -8.97
CA THR A 41 1.04 9.34 -9.56
C THR A 41 1.58 7.92 -9.57
N VAL A 42 1.29 7.11 -8.56
CA VAL A 42 1.83 5.73 -8.47
C VAL A 42 0.76 4.64 -8.54
N GLY A 43 -0.53 5.00 -8.59
CA GLY A 43 -1.61 4.01 -8.46
C GLY A 43 -1.76 3.55 -7.02
N LYS A 44 -1.84 2.24 -6.79
CA LYS A 44 -1.91 1.67 -5.43
C LYS A 44 -0.69 2.09 -4.63
N LYS A 45 -0.85 2.66 -3.43
CA LYS A 45 0.26 3.07 -2.57
C LYS A 45 -0.07 2.84 -1.10
N MET A 46 0.89 2.40 -0.30
CA MET A 46 0.68 2.26 1.14
C MET A 46 0.54 3.62 1.82
N LEU A 47 -0.45 3.73 2.69
CA LEU A 47 -0.67 4.91 3.52
C LEU A 47 0.44 5.02 4.58
N PRO A 48 0.92 6.23 4.92
CA PRO A 48 1.94 6.43 5.96
C PRO A 48 1.38 6.20 7.36
N SER A 49 2.23 5.67 8.26
CA SER A 49 1.90 5.49 9.69
C SER A 49 0.62 4.70 9.94
N LYS A 50 0.32 3.71 9.10
CA LYS A 50 -0.86 2.84 9.25
C LYS A 50 -0.48 1.52 9.88
N ARG A 51 -1.31 1.11 10.83
CA ARG A 51 -1.26 -0.22 11.43
C ARG A 51 -1.83 -1.24 10.47
N ILE A 52 -1.14 -2.36 10.34
CA ILE A 52 -1.53 -3.44 9.43
C ILE A 52 -1.61 -4.73 10.24
N THR A 53 -2.79 -5.36 10.14
CA THR A 53 -3.05 -6.70 10.62
C THR A 53 -3.40 -7.58 9.42
N HIS A 54 -2.58 -8.60 9.16
CA HIS A 54 -2.75 -9.53 8.06
C HIS A 54 -2.74 -10.97 8.59
N PHE A 55 -3.70 -11.77 8.14
CA PHE A 55 -3.90 -13.16 8.61
C PHE A 55 -4.13 -14.16 7.48
N SER A 56 -4.08 -13.70 6.22
CA SER A 56 -4.19 -14.59 5.06
C SER A 56 -2.81 -15.12 4.71
N GLU A 57 -2.71 -16.42 4.38
CA GLU A 57 -1.47 -17.06 3.91
C GLU A 57 -0.26 -16.97 4.87
N GLY A 58 -0.47 -16.48 6.10
CA GLY A 58 0.57 -16.12 7.06
C GLY A 58 0.03 -15.20 8.15
N PHE A 59 0.93 -14.55 8.88
CA PHE A 59 0.55 -13.58 9.93
C PHE A 59 1.51 -12.39 9.98
N TYR A 60 0.94 -11.19 9.95
CA TYR A 60 1.65 -9.93 10.17
C TYR A 60 0.90 -9.03 11.11
N LEU A 61 1.61 -8.52 12.12
CA LEU A 61 1.18 -7.49 13.03
C LEU A 61 2.27 -6.42 13.08
N GLY A 62 2.00 -5.29 12.43
CA GLY A 62 2.98 -4.23 12.27
C GLY A 62 2.36 -2.98 11.67
N GLY A 63 3.06 -2.39 10.71
CA GLY A 63 2.56 -1.22 10.02
C GLY A 63 3.60 -0.54 9.14
N THR A 64 3.11 0.44 8.41
CA THR A 64 3.95 1.29 7.59
C THR A 64 4.62 2.35 8.46
N ASN A 65 5.84 2.71 8.10
CA ASN A 65 6.52 3.85 8.67
C ASN A 65 5.91 5.18 8.17
N GLN A 66 6.44 6.30 8.65
CA GLN A 66 5.97 7.65 8.32
C GLN A 66 6.03 8.01 6.82
N TYR A 67 6.70 7.21 6.01
CA TYR A 67 6.79 7.43 4.57
C TYR A 67 5.84 6.53 3.77
N GLY A 68 5.19 5.55 4.39
CA GLY A 68 4.26 4.64 3.70
C GLY A 68 4.96 3.45 3.07
N TYR A 69 5.89 2.81 3.79
CA TYR A 69 6.44 1.51 3.44
C TYR A 69 6.79 0.71 4.71
N LEU A 70 7.08 -0.59 4.60
CA LEU A 70 7.27 -1.47 5.77
C LEU A 70 8.69 -1.39 6.36
N GLY A 71 8.81 -1.69 7.65
CA GLY A 71 10.10 -1.67 8.36
C GLY A 71 10.61 -0.25 8.69
N THR A 72 11.92 -0.12 8.88
CA THR A 72 12.54 1.13 9.36
C THR A 72 12.38 2.28 8.36
N GLY A 73 11.77 3.37 8.83
CA GLY A 73 11.61 4.62 8.08
C GLY A 73 12.89 5.44 8.05
N TYR A 74 13.53 5.53 6.89
CA TYR A 74 14.71 6.37 6.66
C TYR A 74 14.29 7.69 6.00
N PRO A 75 14.82 8.84 6.44
CA PRO A 75 14.45 10.12 5.86
C PRO A 75 14.70 10.21 4.35
N ILE A 76 13.86 10.97 3.65
CA ILE A 76 14.02 11.26 2.22
C ILE A 76 15.42 11.84 1.97
N GLU A 77 15.86 12.76 2.83
CA GLU A 77 17.25 13.21 2.85
C GLU A 77 18.17 12.07 3.25
N LYS A 78 19.15 11.80 2.39
CA LYS A 78 20.08 10.70 2.60
C LYS A 78 21.05 11.03 3.73
N THR A 79 21.17 10.11 4.68
CA THR A 79 22.14 10.21 5.77
C THR A 79 23.57 10.22 5.21
N PRO A 80 24.42 11.21 5.55
CA PRO A 80 25.81 11.25 5.10
C PRO A 80 26.59 9.99 5.51
N GLY A 81 27.44 9.48 4.62
CA GLY A 81 28.29 8.31 4.87
C GLY A 81 27.56 6.96 4.93
N LYS A 82 26.27 6.91 4.55
CA LYS A 82 25.50 5.67 4.41
C LYS A 82 25.34 5.26 2.95
N VAL A 83 25.23 3.96 2.71
CA VAL A 83 24.81 3.40 1.42
C VAL A 83 23.33 3.05 1.54
N ARG A 84 22.51 3.58 0.63
CA ARG A 84 21.06 3.35 0.65
C ARG A 84 20.67 2.37 -0.45
N VAL A 85 20.04 1.28 -0.05
CA VAL A 85 19.57 0.22 -0.95
C VAL A 85 18.05 0.27 -0.99
N ALA A 86 17.47 0.54 -2.15
CA ALA A 86 16.03 0.41 -2.35
C ALA A 86 15.74 -0.98 -2.95
N ILE A 87 14.94 -1.77 -2.25
CA ILE A 87 14.45 -3.07 -2.75
C ILE A 87 12.99 -2.88 -3.17
N ILE A 88 12.71 -3.13 -4.43
CA ILE A 88 11.42 -2.88 -5.08
C ILE A 88 10.89 -4.22 -5.58
N GLY A 89 9.61 -4.49 -5.33
CA GLY A 89 8.98 -5.71 -5.78
C GLY A 89 7.53 -5.79 -5.35
N ASP A 90 7.00 -7.00 -5.40
CA ASP A 90 5.62 -7.34 -5.12
C ASP A 90 5.46 -7.87 -3.68
N SER A 91 4.54 -8.82 -3.47
CA SER A 91 4.32 -9.52 -2.20
C SER A 91 5.58 -10.20 -1.63
N TYR A 92 6.50 -10.67 -2.47
CA TYR A 92 7.75 -11.29 -2.00
C TYR A 92 8.65 -10.29 -1.27
N VAL A 93 8.64 -9.03 -1.71
CA VAL A 93 9.38 -7.94 -1.06
C VAL A 93 8.59 -7.36 0.11
N GLU A 94 7.27 -7.21 -0.05
CA GLU A 94 6.37 -6.67 0.97
C GLU A 94 6.45 -7.47 2.28
N GLY A 95 6.18 -8.78 2.22
CA GLY A 95 6.36 -9.67 3.37
C GLY A 95 5.30 -9.56 4.46
N LEU A 96 4.02 -9.30 4.12
CA LEU A 96 2.90 -9.31 5.08
C LEU A 96 2.55 -10.71 5.64
N HIS A 97 3.37 -11.72 5.38
CA HIS A 97 3.17 -13.11 5.82
C HIS A 97 4.09 -13.53 6.96
N VAL A 98 5.11 -12.71 7.25
CA VAL A 98 6.12 -12.94 8.31
C VAL A 98 6.32 -11.67 9.12
N SER A 99 6.88 -11.77 10.34
CA SER A 99 7.08 -10.57 11.17
C SER A 99 8.12 -9.60 10.57
N ASP A 100 8.07 -8.31 10.93
CA ASP A 100 9.02 -7.28 10.46
C ASP A 100 10.50 -7.68 10.63
N LYS A 101 10.81 -8.47 11.67
CA LYS A 101 12.18 -8.93 11.95
C LYS A 101 12.65 -10.02 10.97
N GLU A 102 11.69 -10.71 10.36
CA GLU A 102 11.90 -11.82 9.42
C GLU A 102 11.83 -11.36 7.96
N HIS A 103 11.47 -10.10 7.69
CA HIS A 103 11.63 -9.53 6.35
C HIS A 103 13.08 -9.66 5.90
N PHE A 104 13.29 -10.23 4.71
CA PHE A 104 14.66 -10.43 4.22
C PHE A 104 15.41 -9.11 4.04
N THR A 105 14.72 -8.01 3.77
CA THR A 105 15.28 -6.65 3.74
C THR A 105 15.90 -6.26 5.08
N ARG A 106 15.22 -6.59 6.19
CA ARG A 106 15.71 -6.36 7.56
C ARG A 106 16.87 -7.28 7.92
N ILE A 107 16.79 -8.55 7.51
CA ILE A 107 17.87 -9.53 7.68
C ILE A 107 19.10 -9.08 6.90
N ALA A 108 18.94 -8.65 5.64
CA ALA A 108 20.01 -8.16 4.78
C ALA A 108 20.70 -6.93 5.39
N GLU A 109 19.93 -5.93 5.84
CA GLU A 109 20.50 -4.77 6.54
C GLU A 109 21.32 -5.18 7.76
N THR A 110 20.78 -6.10 8.57
CA THR A 110 21.46 -6.60 9.77
C THR A 110 22.78 -7.29 9.43
N ILE A 111 22.78 -8.16 8.42
CA ILE A 111 23.98 -8.88 7.96
C ILE A 111 25.03 -7.91 7.40
N LEU A 112 24.63 -7.00 6.52
CA LEU A 112 25.52 -5.99 5.91
C LEU A 112 26.17 -5.11 6.98
N ASN A 113 25.42 -4.75 8.02
CA ASN A 113 25.92 -3.87 9.08
C ASN A 113 26.65 -4.59 10.22
N LYS A 114 26.63 -5.94 10.27
CA LYS A 114 27.24 -6.72 11.36
C LYS A 114 28.75 -6.57 11.43
N SER A 115 29.43 -6.54 10.28
CA SER A 115 30.91 -6.56 10.21
C SER A 115 31.53 -5.24 9.74
N LEU A 116 30.71 -4.25 9.39
CA LEU A 116 31.20 -2.97 8.86
C LEU A 116 31.14 -1.88 9.91
N THR A 117 32.26 -1.18 10.11
CA THR A 117 32.28 0.09 10.87
C THR A 117 31.75 1.23 10.02
N SER A 118 32.09 1.25 8.72
CA SER A 118 31.65 2.24 7.73
C SER A 118 31.92 1.74 6.29
N PRO A 119 31.10 2.08 5.27
CA PRO A 119 29.79 2.71 5.41
C PRO A 119 28.78 1.73 6.03
N LYS A 120 27.74 2.27 6.65
CA LYS A 120 26.58 1.48 7.08
C LYS A 120 25.50 1.53 5.99
N TYR A 121 24.74 0.45 5.89
CA TYR A 121 23.68 0.27 4.92
C TYR A 121 22.32 0.62 5.52
N GLU A 122 21.51 1.32 4.74
CA GLU A 122 20.09 1.57 4.98
C GLU A 122 19.32 0.79 3.90
N VAL A 123 18.56 -0.25 4.28
CA VAL A 123 17.82 -1.07 3.32
C VAL A 123 16.33 -0.74 3.42
N LEU A 124 15.78 -0.17 2.35
CA LEU A 124 14.40 0.29 2.28
C LEU A 124 13.55 -0.74 1.54
N ASN A 125 12.53 -1.25 2.23
CA ASN A 125 11.56 -2.20 1.69
C ASN A 125 10.43 -1.43 0.98
N PHE A 126 10.52 -1.29 -0.35
CA PHE A 126 9.46 -0.72 -1.19
C PHE A 126 8.62 -1.79 -1.90
N GLY A 127 8.48 -2.96 -1.28
CA GLY A 127 7.58 -4.01 -1.75
C GLY A 127 6.13 -3.62 -1.55
N VAL A 128 5.29 -3.87 -2.55
CA VAL A 128 3.83 -3.70 -2.45
C VAL A 128 3.14 -4.86 -3.16
N GLY A 129 2.27 -5.56 -2.43
CA GLY A 129 1.58 -6.74 -2.95
C GLY A 129 0.80 -6.45 -4.23
N ASN A 130 0.89 -7.37 -5.19
CA ASN A 130 0.31 -7.30 -6.54
C ASN A 130 0.89 -6.21 -7.46
N TYR A 131 2.03 -5.61 -7.14
CA TYR A 131 2.75 -4.82 -8.13
C TYR A 131 3.27 -5.71 -9.25
N ASN A 132 3.04 -5.28 -10.49
CA ASN A 132 3.71 -5.81 -11.67
C ASN A 132 4.93 -4.94 -12.03
N TYR A 133 5.65 -5.30 -13.10
CA TYR A 133 6.82 -4.55 -13.57
C TYR A 133 6.52 -3.05 -13.82
N ASN A 134 5.36 -2.72 -14.39
CA ASN A 134 4.99 -1.33 -14.65
C ASN A 134 4.80 -0.56 -13.34
N ASP A 135 4.10 -1.14 -12.36
CA ASP A 135 3.88 -0.51 -11.05
C ASP A 135 5.21 -0.24 -10.34
N MET A 136 6.15 -1.18 -10.39
CA MET A 136 7.48 -1.04 -9.80
C MET A 136 8.28 0.11 -10.43
N ILE A 137 8.30 0.21 -11.76
CA ILE A 137 9.00 1.30 -12.48
C ILE A 137 8.34 2.66 -12.19
N ILE A 138 7.01 2.73 -12.22
CA ILE A 138 6.28 3.97 -11.95
C ILE A 138 6.50 4.42 -10.50
N SER A 139 6.42 3.49 -9.55
CA SER A 139 6.73 3.75 -8.13
C SER A 139 8.17 4.26 -7.98
N TYR A 140 9.12 3.67 -8.70
CA TYR A 140 10.49 4.17 -8.72
C TYR A 140 10.59 5.62 -9.19
N MET A 141 9.99 5.90 -10.35
CA MET A 141 10.09 7.20 -11.01
C MET A 141 9.38 8.32 -10.24
N ASN A 142 8.26 8.03 -9.59
CA ASN A 142 7.43 9.06 -8.95
C ASN A 142 7.62 9.17 -7.44
N TYR A 143 8.16 8.16 -6.77
CA TYR A 143 8.23 8.12 -5.31
C TYR A 143 9.62 7.69 -4.80
N ILE A 144 10.08 6.50 -5.15
CA ILE A 144 11.26 5.89 -4.49
C ILE A 144 12.55 6.64 -4.82
N ARG A 145 12.72 7.17 -6.04
CA ARG A 145 13.94 7.90 -6.42
C ARG A 145 14.22 9.12 -5.54
N GLN A 146 13.19 9.68 -4.89
CA GLN A 146 13.33 10.84 -3.99
C GLN A 146 14.19 10.51 -2.77
N PHE A 147 14.23 9.23 -2.35
CA PHE A 147 15.08 8.76 -1.26
C PHE A 147 16.55 8.65 -1.65
N LYS A 148 16.94 8.97 -2.90
CA LYS A 148 18.34 8.94 -3.37
C LYS A 148 19.05 7.60 -3.07
N PRO A 149 18.48 6.44 -3.46
CA PRO A 149 19.16 5.16 -3.30
C PRO A 149 20.45 5.12 -4.15
N ASP A 150 21.50 4.50 -3.64
CA ASP A 150 22.73 4.20 -4.39
C ASP A 150 22.62 2.90 -5.15
N ILE A 151 21.86 1.95 -4.60
CA ILE A 151 21.61 0.63 -5.17
C ILE A 151 20.10 0.44 -5.26
N ILE A 152 19.64 0.03 -6.44
CA ILE A 152 18.23 -0.27 -6.69
C ILE A 152 18.17 -1.73 -7.11
N VAL A 153 17.37 -2.51 -6.37
CA VAL A 153 17.17 -3.94 -6.63
C VAL A 153 15.71 -4.15 -6.95
N PHE A 154 15.41 -4.61 -8.17
CA PHE A 154 14.09 -5.09 -8.53
C PHE A 154 14.05 -6.60 -8.31
N LEU A 155 13.11 -7.06 -7.48
CA LEU A 155 12.77 -8.48 -7.39
C LEU A 155 11.59 -8.73 -8.33
N LEU A 156 11.81 -9.59 -9.33
CA LEU A 156 10.86 -9.84 -10.40
C LEU A 156 10.60 -11.34 -10.53
N GLU A 157 9.35 -11.69 -10.73
CA GLU A 157 8.90 -13.00 -11.16
C GLU A 157 8.44 -12.97 -12.63
N LYS A 158 8.32 -14.13 -13.27
CA LYS A 158 7.80 -14.23 -14.64
C LYS A 158 6.41 -13.59 -14.77
N GLY A 159 5.55 -13.79 -13.77
CA GLY A 159 4.19 -13.24 -13.74
C GLY A 159 4.11 -11.71 -13.60
N ASP A 160 5.22 -11.01 -13.34
CA ASP A 160 5.23 -9.54 -13.23
C ASP A 160 5.30 -8.84 -14.57
N PHE A 161 5.68 -9.57 -15.63
CA PHE A 161 5.67 -9.08 -17.00
C PHE A 161 4.33 -9.30 -17.69
N GLU A 162 3.45 -10.08 -17.09
CA GLU A 162 2.12 -10.34 -17.64
C GLU A 162 1.19 -9.15 -17.34
N PHE A 163 0.42 -8.75 -18.35
CA PHE A 163 -0.59 -7.72 -18.18
C PHE A 163 -1.72 -8.27 -17.30
N ARG A 164 -1.73 -7.87 -16.03
CA ARG A 164 -2.86 -8.12 -15.15
C ARG A 164 -3.92 -7.06 -15.45
N PRO A 165 -5.18 -7.42 -15.75
CA PRO A 165 -6.24 -6.42 -15.81
C PRO A 165 -6.27 -5.69 -14.47
N ASN A 166 -5.84 -4.42 -14.51
CA ASN A 166 -5.71 -3.60 -13.33
C ASN A 166 -7.09 -3.48 -12.68
N PHE A 167 -7.28 -4.21 -11.59
CA PHE A 167 -8.51 -4.18 -10.81
C PHE A 167 -8.74 -2.80 -10.18
N MET A 168 -7.65 -2.10 -9.88
CA MET A 168 -7.62 -0.70 -9.47
C MET A 168 -7.07 0.17 -10.61
N PRO A 169 -7.67 1.33 -10.91
CA PRO A 169 -7.13 2.27 -11.88
C PRO A 169 -5.69 2.67 -11.52
N SER A 170 -4.74 2.34 -12.39
CA SER A 170 -3.32 2.65 -12.20
C SER A 170 -2.73 3.33 -13.43
N PRO A 171 -1.66 4.14 -13.27
CA PRO A 171 -0.86 4.61 -14.39
C PRO A 171 -0.25 3.42 -15.16
N SER A 172 0.08 3.64 -16.42
CA SER A 172 0.68 2.61 -17.28
C SER A 172 1.90 3.13 -18.01
N LEU A 173 2.82 2.23 -18.37
CA LEU A 173 3.94 2.58 -19.22
C LEU A 173 3.51 2.50 -20.69
N LYS A 174 3.85 3.53 -21.47
CA LYS A 174 3.64 3.57 -22.92
C LYS A 174 4.96 3.84 -23.62
N LEU A 175 5.14 3.20 -24.76
CA LEU A 175 6.24 3.52 -25.67
C LEU A 175 5.77 4.65 -26.60
N GLU A 176 6.39 5.81 -26.47
CA GLU A 176 6.20 6.93 -27.39
C GLU A 176 7.50 7.14 -28.17
N LYS A 177 7.47 6.80 -29.46
CA LYS A 177 8.68 6.76 -30.32
C LYS A 177 9.72 5.81 -29.71
N ASP A 178 10.83 6.36 -29.22
CA ASP A 178 11.97 5.63 -28.64
C ASP A 178 12.11 5.90 -27.13
N SER A 179 11.04 6.36 -26.46
CA SER A 179 11.06 6.67 -25.03
C SER A 179 9.87 6.06 -24.31
N VAL A 180 10.13 5.54 -23.11
CA VAL A 180 9.08 5.07 -22.20
C VAL A 180 8.54 6.26 -21.44
N VAL A 181 7.24 6.51 -21.57
CA VAL A 181 6.52 7.56 -20.85
C VAL A 181 5.46 6.94 -19.93
N ILE A 182 5.14 7.65 -18.84
CA ILE A 182 4.08 7.23 -17.92
C ILE A 182 2.77 7.88 -18.37
N ASP A 183 1.78 7.06 -18.70
CA ASP A 183 0.43 7.51 -19.00
C ASP A 183 -0.43 7.58 -17.75
N TYR A 184 -0.85 8.81 -17.42
CA TYR A 184 -1.76 9.12 -16.32
C TYR A 184 -3.23 9.24 -16.75
N SER A 185 -3.60 8.80 -17.96
CA SER A 185 -4.97 8.91 -18.48
C SER A 185 -6.03 8.27 -17.58
N PHE A 186 -5.66 7.27 -16.77
CA PHE A 186 -6.53 6.65 -15.76
C PHE A 186 -7.15 7.67 -14.80
N THR A 187 -6.47 8.78 -14.51
CA THR A 187 -6.96 9.87 -13.65
C THR A 187 -8.22 10.56 -14.20
N LYS A 188 -8.46 10.45 -15.52
CA LYS A 188 -9.63 11.02 -16.18
C LYS A 188 -10.86 10.10 -16.12
N THR A 189 -10.65 8.82 -15.79
CA THR A 189 -11.71 7.81 -15.79
C THR A 189 -12.78 8.08 -14.72
N PRO A 190 -14.05 7.70 -14.96
CA PRO A 190 -15.10 7.82 -13.95
C PRO A 190 -14.80 7.05 -12.67
N VAL A 191 -14.12 5.89 -12.79
CA VAL A 191 -13.75 5.04 -11.65
C VAL A 191 -12.80 5.79 -10.73
N PHE A 192 -11.70 6.35 -11.25
CA PHE A 192 -10.75 7.10 -10.45
C PHE A 192 -11.39 8.35 -9.81
N LYS A 193 -12.17 9.11 -10.58
CA LYS A 193 -12.85 10.31 -10.07
C LYS A 193 -13.84 9.99 -8.95
N THR A 194 -14.57 8.88 -9.09
CA THR A 194 -15.49 8.40 -8.04
C THR A 194 -14.73 7.97 -6.80
N TYR A 195 -13.64 7.21 -6.95
CA TYR A 195 -12.78 6.84 -5.83
C TYR A 195 -12.29 8.08 -5.09
N GLN A 196 -11.72 9.05 -5.81
CA GLN A 196 -11.19 10.29 -5.22
C GLN A 196 -12.25 11.10 -4.46
N LYS A 197 -13.49 11.13 -4.95
CA LYS A 197 -14.61 11.80 -4.26
C LYS A 197 -14.90 11.17 -2.87
N PHE A 198 -14.65 9.87 -2.72
CA PHE A 198 -14.92 9.10 -1.51
C PHE A 198 -13.65 8.57 -0.85
N ALA A 199 -12.48 9.10 -1.22
CA ALA A 199 -11.17 8.58 -0.79
C ALA A 199 -11.07 8.49 0.74
N TRP A 200 -11.53 9.53 1.44
CA TRP A 200 -11.55 9.53 2.90
C TRP A 200 -12.24 8.30 3.49
N ALA A 201 -13.38 7.88 2.93
CA ALA A 201 -14.11 6.71 3.40
C ALA A 201 -13.36 5.41 3.07
N PHE A 202 -12.84 5.28 1.84
CA PHE A 202 -12.07 4.10 1.43
C PHE A 202 -10.76 3.92 2.21
N GLU A 203 -10.11 5.02 2.57
CA GLU A 203 -8.78 5.03 3.19
C GLU A 203 -8.82 5.08 4.73
N ASN A 204 -10.00 5.33 5.32
CA ASN A 204 -10.15 5.43 6.77
C ASN A 204 -11.26 4.57 7.36
N SER A 205 -12.28 4.12 6.62
CA SER A 205 -13.33 3.25 7.18
C SER A 205 -13.00 1.77 7.00
N ALA A 206 -12.91 1.06 8.11
CA ALA A 206 -12.77 -0.39 8.14
C ALA A 206 -14.00 -1.08 7.52
N LEU A 207 -15.20 -0.56 7.77
CA LEU A 207 -16.44 -1.11 7.20
C LEU A 207 -16.50 -0.97 5.68
N VAL A 208 -16.11 0.19 5.15
CA VAL A 208 -16.06 0.39 3.69
C VAL A 208 -15.02 -0.52 3.07
N SER A 209 -13.83 -0.62 3.68
CA SER A 209 -12.77 -1.54 3.25
C SER A 209 -13.23 -3.00 3.26
N ALA A 210 -13.85 -3.46 4.34
CA ALA A 210 -14.37 -4.82 4.48
C ALA A 210 -15.46 -5.13 3.45
N ALA A 211 -16.39 -4.21 3.22
CA ALA A 211 -17.40 -4.35 2.17
C ALA A 211 -16.74 -4.49 0.79
N ASN A 212 -15.79 -3.60 0.48
CA ASN A 212 -15.04 -3.62 -0.78
C ASN A 212 -14.32 -4.96 -0.98
N ASN A 213 -13.62 -5.46 0.03
CA ASN A 213 -12.93 -6.74 -0.01
C ASN A 213 -13.90 -7.92 -0.17
N ALA A 214 -15.05 -7.90 0.50
CA ALA A 214 -16.06 -8.96 0.40
C ALA A 214 -16.71 -9.06 -1.00
N PHE A 215 -16.91 -7.92 -1.67
CA PHE A 215 -17.43 -7.89 -3.04
C PHE A 215 -16.40 -8.39 -4.07
N PHE A 216 -15.11 -8.19 -3.80
CA PHE A 216 -14.04 -8.47 -4.75
C PHE A 216 -13.31 -9.80 -4.53
N HIS A 217 -13.42 -10.40 -3.34
CA HIS A 217 -12.95 -11.77 -3.09
C HIS A 217 -13.82 -12.87 -3.70
N LYS A 218 -15.04 -12.55 -4.19
CA LYS A 218 -15.91 -13.53 -4.89
C LYS A 218 -15.50 -13.83 -6.34
N THR A 219 -14.43 -13.22 -6.83
CA THR A 219 -13.95 -13.34 -8.22
C THR A 219 -12.61 -14.06 -8.35
N PHE A 220 -12.16 -14.77 -7.31
CA PHE A 220 -11.01 -15.68 -7.35
C PHE A 220 -11.48 -17.14 -7.28
#